data_AF-A0A978SLY6-F1
#
_entry.id   AF-A0A978SLY6-F1
#
_cell.length_a   1.000
_cell.length_b   1.000
_cell.length_c   1.000
_cell.angle_alpha   90.00
_cell.angle_beta   90.00
_cell.angle_gamma   90.00
#
_symmetry.space_group_name_H-M   'P 1'
#
loop_
_entity.id
_entity.type
_entity.pdbx_description
1 polymer ?
#
loop_
_entity_poly.entity_id
_entity_poly.type
_entity_poly.pdbx_seq_one_letter_code
_entity_poly.pdbx_strand_id
1 'polypeptide(L)'
;MKPFFSSRISSLHQLMIFCVLSVTTVIMPTMASPIRDLQDEVTKRGISPEDVNEAMRTRYPKSSFPYHASVNGCSTEIYNIRIPTQWNIAFRAVCNNHDRCYATPGKLKNVCDDEFLVEMSRVCESAPSGLDTVCQTAGAVPYYKFVDEFGQNFYNAAQSNQASYIRDVYDWLSTLKVTTFQTNSYINTDISIRSGDRIRIRATGVIQFGLFAGSGGPNGIIVDPTYNYFVDVPHGRLMARFYKPGMGDLEGWSPIGVGWDQVREVELPAPGILEFLVNDNEPGNNSGAFRIEITIHSGKKQ
;
A
#
# COMPACT_ATOMS: atom_id res chain seq x y z
N MET A 1 -26.50 84.19 9.68
CA MET A 1 -25.23 84.86 10.06
C MET A 1 -24.11 83.83 10.06
N LYS A 2 -23.08 84.02 9.24
CA LYS A 2 -21.76 83.36 9.32
C LYS A 2 -20.86 84.17 10.29
N PRO A 3 -19.60 83.78 10.59
CA PRO A 3 -18.99 82.49 10.95
C PRO A 3 -18.05 82.66 12.19
N PHE A 4 -17.23 81.67 12.58
CA PHE A 4 -15.77 81.83 12.86
C PHE A 4 -15.09 80.50 13.33
N PHE A 5 -13.96 80.20 12.66
CA PHE A 5 -12.73 79.42 12.95
C PHE A 5 -12.58 78.66 14.31
N SER A 6 -11.80 77.58 14.50
CA SER A 6 -10.47 77.25 13.94
C SER A 6 -10.05 75.81 14.31
N SER A 7 -9.20 75.25 13.45
CA SER A 7 -8.26 74.11 13.59
C SER A 7 -7.84 73.63 14.98
N ARG A 8 -7.64 72.30 15.13
CA ARG A 8 -6.38 71.71 15.63
C ARG A 8 -6.19 70.26 15.20
N ILE A 9 -5.03 70.03 14.61
CA ILE A 9 -4.39 68.75 14.31
C ILE A 9 -3.77 68.23 15.61
N SER A 10 -3.91 66.94 15.92
CA SER A 10 -2.89 66.22 16.68
C SER A 10 -2.90 64.73 16.30
N SER A 11 -1.82 64.34 15.65
CA SER A 11 -1.38 62.97 15.41
C SER A 11 -1.37 62.15 16.70
N LEU A 12 -2.02 60.99 16.67
CA LEU A 12 -1.81 59.94 17.66
C LEU A 12 -1.35 58.69 16.95
N HIS A 13 -0.18 58.24 17.40
CA HIS A 13 0.71 57.26 16.82
C HIS A 13 0.02 55.92 16.52
N GLN A 14 0.23 55.44 15.30
CA GLN A 14 0.21 54.02 14.96
C GLN A 14 1.25 53.29 15.79
N LEU A 15 0.80 52.43 16.71
CA LEU A 15 1.59 51.31 17.20
C LEU A 15 0.93 50.02 16.68
N MET A 16 1.19 49.71 15.41
CA MET A 16 0.93 48.38 14.85
C MET A 16 1.92 47.41 15.49
N ILE A 17 1.49 46.71 16.54
CA ILE A 17 2.18 45.52 17.04
C ILE A 17 1.99 44.43 15.98
N PHE A 18 2.96 44.30 15.08
CA PHE A 18 3.10 43.11 14.25
C PHE A 18 3.56 41.96 15.16
N CYS A 19 2.60 41.22 15.70
CA CYS A 19 2.85 39.91 16.28
C CYS A 19 3.13 38.97 15.10
N VAL A 20 4.40 38.82 14.74
CA VAL A 20 4.85 37.80 13.80
C VAL A 20 4.64 36.45 14.50
N LEU A 21 3.46 35.86 14.31
CA LEU A 21 3.24 34.44 14.54
C LEU A 21 4.12 33.69 13.53
N SER A 22 5.37 33.50 13.91
CA SER A 22 6.26 32.50 13.35
C SER A 22 5.64 31.13 13.66
N VAL A 23 4.69 30.71 12.83
CA VAL A 23 4.30 29.31 12.73
C VAL A 23 5.50 28.61 12.12
N THR A 24 6.47 28.24 12.95
CA THR A 24 7.42 27.18 12.60
C THR A 24 6.60 25.91 12.51
N THR A 25 6.08 25.61 11.32
CA THR A 25 5.70 24.25 10.98
C THR A 25 6.95 23.41 11.19
N VAL A 26 7.00 22.71 12.32
CA VAL A 26 7.95 21.62 12.51
C VAL A 26 7.55 20.59 11.47
N ILE A 27 8.23 20.63 10.32
CA ILE A 27 8.16 19.56 9.35
C ILE A 27 8.79 18.37 10.06
N MET A 28 7.97 17.57 10.73
CA MET A 28 8.42 16.27 11.17
C MET A 28 8.85 15.54 9.89
N PRO A 29 10.11 15.08 9.79
CA PRO A 29 10.53 14.32 8.63
C PRO A 29 9.58 13.13 8.55
N THR A 30 8.78 13.09 7.48
CA THR A 30 7.95 11.92 7.19
C THR A 30 8.91 10.75 7.12
N MET A 31 8.85 9.85 8.11
CA MET A 31 9.65 8.64 8.13
C MET A 31 9.49 7.99 6.75
N ALA A 32 10.58 7.91 6.00
CA ALA A 32 10.56 7.30 4.69
C ALA A 32 10.01 5.89 4.85
N SER A 33 8.99 5.53 4.06
CA SER A 33 8.44 4.19 4.09
C SER A 33 9.58 3.19 3.90
N PRO A 34 9.75 2.19 4.79
CA PRO A 34 10.88 1.26 4.73
C PRO A 34 10.86 0.38 3.47
N ILE A 35 9.79 0.47 2.67
CA ILE A 35 9.58 -0.30 1.45
C ILE A 35 9.46 0.59 0.21
N ARG A 36 9.72 1.90 0.32
CA ARG A 36 9.57 2.84 -0.80
C ARG A 36 10.43 2.44 -2.00
N ASP A 37 11.69 2.10 -1.76
CA ASP A 37 12.61 1.71 -2.83
C ASP A 37 12.13 0.44 -3.55
N LEU A 38 11.54 -0.50 -2.81
CA LEU A 38 10.90 -1.68 -3.39
C LEU A 38 9.71 -1.31 -4.27
N GLN A 39 8.81 -0.45 -3.76
CA GLN A 39 7.63 0.01 -4.47
C GLN A 39 8.02 0.72 -5.77
N ASP A 40 9.02 1.60 -5.72
CA ASP A 40 9.53 2.33 -6.89
C ASP A 40 10.15 1.37 -7.92
N GLU A 41 10.93 0.39 -7.48
CA GLU A 41 11.60 -0.57 -8.37
C GLU A 41 10.62 -1.49 -9.10
N VAL A 42 9.62 -2.04 -8.40
CA VAL A 42 8.63 -2.93 -9.02
C VAL A 42 7.57 -2.18 -9.83
N THR A 43 7.34 -0.90 -9.53
CA THR A 43 6.48 -0.02 -10.36
C THR A 43 7.06 0.13 -11.77
N LYS A 44 8.38 0.20 -11.93
CA LYS A 44 9.04 0.20 -13.26
C LYS A 44 8.72 -1.05 -14.08
N ARG A 45 8.29 -2.14 -13.42
CA ARG A 45 7.92 -3.43 -14.04
C ARG A 45 6.41 -3.60 -14.19
N GLY A 46 5.62 -2.56 -13.92
CA GLY A 46 4.17 -2.56 -14.05
C GLY A 46 3.42 -3.16 -12.84
N ILE A 47 4.11 -3.45 -11.74
CA ILE A 47 3.50 -3.93 -10.48
C ILE A 47 3.12 -2.69 -9.65
N SER A 48 1.87 -2.58 -9.19
CA SER A 48 1.46 -1.38 -8.44
C SER A 48 1.97 -1.41 -7.00
N PRO A 49 2.13 -0.26 -6.32
CA PRO A 49 2.48 -0.22 -4.90
C PRO A 49 1.51 -1.01 -3.99
N GLU A 50 0.24 -1.05 -4.34
CA GLU A 50 -0.79 -1.83 -3.63
C GLU A 50 -0.49 -3.33 -3.70
N ASP A 51 0.06 -3.81 -4.82
CA ASP A 51 0.43 -5.21 -5.00
C ASP A 51 1.58 -5.61 -4.12
N VAL A 52 2.55 -4.70 -3.96
CA VAL A 52 3.65 -4.87 -3.01
C VAL A 52 3.12 -4.99 -1.59
N ASN A 53 2.17 -4.11 -1.24
CA ASN A 53 1.58 -4.09 0.09
C ASN A 53 0.82 -5.39 0.36
N GLU A 54 0.03 -5.86 -0.60
CA GLU A 54 -0.72 -7.11 -0.51
C GLU A 54 0.21 -8.33 -0.48
N ALA A 55 1.28 -8.33 -1.28
CA ALA A 55 2.32 -9.36 -1.27
C ALA A 55 2.95 -9.52 0.12
N MET A 56 3.32 -8.39 0.71
CA MET A 56 3.89 -8.33 2.06
C MET A 56 2.93 -8.85 3.11
N ARG A 57 1.66 -8.41 3.10
CA ARG A 57 0.64 -8.86 4.06
C ARG A 57 0.33 -10.35 3.90
N THR A 58 0.17 -10.82 2.66
CA THR A 58 -0.08 -12.23 2.36
C THR A 58 1.07 -13.10 2.87
N ARG A 59 2.31 -12.73 2.56
CA ARG A 59 3.47 -13.60 2.80
C ARG A 59 3.92 -13.57 4.27
N TYR A 60 3.68 -12.44 4.94
CA TYR A 60 4.08 -12.23 6.32
C TYR A 60 2.91 -11.73 7.18
N PRO A 61 1.88 -12.55 7.40
CA PRO A 61 0.66 -12.13 8.10
C PRO A 61 0.88 -11.78 9.58
N LYS A 62 2.00 -12.22 10.16
CA LYS A 62 2.38 -11.90 11.56
C LYS A 62 3.23 -10.63 11.68
N SER A 63 3.64 -10.03 10.56
CA SER A 63 4.49 -8.84 10.55
C SER A 63 3.68 -7.58 10.84
N SER A 64 4.30 -6.55 11.43
CA SER A 64 3.70 -5.23 11.52
C SER A 64 4.01 -4.46 10.24
N PHE A 65 3.29 -4.76 9.16
CA PHE A 65 3.46 -4.11 7.85
C PHE A 65 3.64 -2.58 8.00
N PRO A 66 4.64 -1.97 7.35
CA PRO A 66 5.58 -2.53 6.35
C PRO A 66 6.90 -3.11 6.91
N TYR A 67 6.96 -3.43 8.20
CA TYR A 67 8.17 -3.93 8.86
C TYR A 67 8.17 -5.46 9.00
N HIS A 68 9.36 -6.07 8.97
CA HIS A 68 9.53 -7.53 8.95
C HIS A 68 8.98 -8.25 10.19
N ALA A 69 9.03 -7.60 11.36
CA ALA A 69 8.63 -8.16 12.64
C ALA A 69 7.38 -7.48 13.20
N SER A 70 6.71 -8.19 14.10
CA SER A 70 5.73 -7.58 14.99
C SER A 70 6.42 -6.69 16.02
N VAL A 71 5.86 -5.52 16.31
CA VAL A 71 6.31 -4.67 17.43
C VAL A 71 5.52 -5.00 18.69
N ASN A 72 6.20 -5.33 19.79
CA ASN A 72 5.56 -5.82 21.02
C ASN A 72 6.15 -5.26 22.33
N GLY A 73 6.67 -4.03 22.30
CA GLY A 73 7.13 -3.29 23.47
C GLY A 73 8.62 -3.49 23.78
N CYS A 74 9.04 -3.17 25.00
CA CYS A 74 10.45 -2.93 25.31
C CYS A 74 11.30 -4.19 25.60
N SER A 75 10.80 -5.39 25.29
CA SER A 75 11.52 -6.67 25.41
C SER A 75 12.26 -6.91 26.76
N THR A 76 11.69 -6.40 27.88
CA THR A 76 12.36 -6.35 29.19
C THR A 76 12.62 -7.70 29.87
N GLU A 77 12.02 -8.78 29.37
CA GLU A 77 12.14 -10.13 29.97
C GLU A 77 13.45 -10.83 29.59
N ILE A 78 14.18 -10.35 28.58
CA ILE A 78 15.29 -11.10 27.94
C ILE A 78 16.59 -11.11 28.79
N TYR A 79 16.71 -10.27 29.82
CA TYR A 79 17.99 -10.08 30.53
C TYR A 79 17.96 -10.16 32.05
N ASN A 80 16.90 -10.67 32.70
CA ASN A 80 16.77 -10.66 34.17
C ASN A 80 16.92 -9.25 34.81
N ILE A 81 16.83 -8.18 34.01
CA ILE A 81 16.89 -6.81 34.49
C ILE A 81 15.51 -6.48 35.05
N ARG A 82 15.44 -6.26 36.37
CA ARG A 82 14.23 -5.73 37.03
C ARG A 82 14.06 -4.25 36.68
N ILE A 83 13.70 -3.95 35.43
CA ILE A 83 13.01 -2.70 35.16
C ILE A 83 11.56 -2.88 35.63
N PRO A 84 11.05 -2.02 36.53
CA PRO A 84 9.66 -2.11 36.99
C PRO A 84 8.68 -2.27 35.83
N THR A 85 7.80 -3.27 35.89
CA THR A 85 6.85 -3.62 34.82
C THR A 85 6.00 -2.43 34.37
N GLN A 86 5.74 -1.48 35.28
CA GLN A 86 5.06 -0.22 35.02
C GLN A 86 5.74 0.65 33.95
N TRP A 87 7.07 0.63 33.86
CA TRP A 87 7.79 1.38 32.82
C TRP A 87 7.72 0.72 31.45
N ASN A 88 7.68 -0.63 31.40
CA ASN A 88 7.45 -1.33 30.13
C ASN A 88 6.06 -0.98 29.56
N ILE A 89 5.05 -0.84 30.43
CA ILE A 89 3.72 -0.38 30.01
C ILE A 89 3.77 1.08 29.56
N ALA A 90 4.37 1.97 30.35
CA ALA A 90 4.44 3.40 30.06
C ALA A 90 5.17 3.70 28.73
N PHE A 91 6.26 2.99 28.45
CA PHE A 91 7.10 3.23 27.28
C PHE A 91 6.80 2.31 26.09
N ARG A 92 5.78 1.46 26.17
CA ARG A 92 5.46 0.48 25.11
C ARG A 92 5.39 1.10 23.72
N ALA A 93 4.73 2.24 23.58
CA ALA A 93 4.59 2.93 22.29
C ALA A 93 5.95 3.44 21.76
N VAL A 94 6.79 3.96 22.66
CA VAL A 94 8.12 4.49 22.32
C VAL A 94 9.06 3.35 21.91
N CYS A 95 9.01 2.22 22.60
CA CYS A 95 9.78 1.02 22.22
C CYS A 95 9.35 0.47 20.85
N ASN A 96 8.05 0.42 20.57
CA ASN A 96 7.56 0.03 19.25
C ASN A 96 8.04 0.97 18.13
N ASN A 97 8.18 2.27 18.41
CA ASN A 97 8.70 3.24 17.44
C ASN A 97 10.20 3.05 17.23
N HIS A 98 10.96 2.78 18.29
CA HIS A 98 12.38 2.50 18.22
C HIS A 98 12.69 1.23 17.40
N ASP A 99 11.93 0.14 17.61
CA ASP A 99 12.04 -1.07 16.81
C ASP A 99 11.80 -0.80 15.30
N ARG A 100 10.81 0.04 14.99
CA ARG A 100 10.55 0.48 13.60
C ARG A 100 11.68 1.32 13.05
N CYS A 101 12.26 2.20 13.87
CA CYS A 101 13.41 3.00 13.49
C CYS A 101 14.61 2.11 13.16
N TYR A 102 14.92 1.14 14.03
CA TYR A 102 15.94 0.11 13.82
C TYR A 102 15.69 -0.73 12.57
N ALA A 103 14.44 -1.01 12.23
CA ALA A 103 14.08 -1.74 11.02
C ALA A 103 13.98 -0.83 9.77
N THR A 104 14.14 0.49 9.87
CA THR A 104 14.06 1.39 8.70
C THR A 104 15.39 1.35 7.93
N PRO A 105 15.42 0.89 6.66
CA PRO A 105 16.66 0.71 5.93
C PRO A 105 17.52 1.97 5.88
N GLY A 106 18.79 1.84 6.24
CA GLY A 106 19.79 2.92 6.17
C GLY A 106 19.67 3.99 7.26
N LYS A 107 18.68 3.93 8.15
CA LYS A 107 18.59 4.85 9.29
C LYS A 107 19.67 4.50 10.31
N LEU A 108 20.43 5.50 10.77
CA LEU A 108 21.55 5.27 11.69
C LEU A 108 21.07 4.92 13.10
N LYS A 109 21.76 3.99 13.77
CA LYS A 109 21.47 3.57 15.15
C LYS A 109 21.38 4.76 16.12
N ASN A 110 22.39 5.63 16.13
CA ASN A 110 22.44 6.76 17.05
C ASN A 110 21.25 7.72 16.86
N VAL A 111 20.81 7.94 15.62
CA VAL A 111 19.61 8.74 15.34
C VAL A 111 18.37 8.09 15.97
N CYS A 112 18.23 6.78 15.86
CA CYS A 112 17.13 6.04 16.49
C CYS A 112 17.19 6.10 18.02
N ASP A 113 18.37 5.95 18.61
CA ASP A 113 18.55 5.95 20.06
C ASP A 113 18.31 7.35 20.66
N ASP A 114 18.76 8.41 19.97
CA ASP A 114 18.51 9.79 20.36
C ASP A 114 17.01 10.11 20.29
N GLU A 115 16.33 9.72 19.20
CA GLU A 115 14.87 9.84 19.07
C GLU A 115 14.15 9.07 20.18
N PHE A 116 14.62 7.88 20.53
CA PHE A 116 14.06 7.04 21.59
C PHE A 116 14.12 7.71 22.96
N LEU A 117 15.27 8.30 23.35
CA LEU A 117 15.38 9.05 24.60
C LEU A 117 14.45 10.27 24.62
N VAL A 118 14.38 11.00 23.51
CA VAL A 118 13.53 12.17 23.38
C VAL A 118 12.05 11.78 23.52
N GLU A 119 11.61 10.70 22.87
CA GLU A 119 10.23 10.20 22.99
C GLU A 119 9.90 9.70 24.40
N MET A 120 10.83 8.98 25.06
CA MET A 120 10.64 8.55 26.44
C MET A 120 10.55 9.75 27.40
N SER A 121 11.36 10.79 27.15
CA SER A 121 11.34 12.01 27.97
C SER A 121 10.00 12.74 27.86
N ARG A 122 9.41 12.80 26.66
CA ARG A 122 8.05 13.35 26.48
C ARG A 122 6.97 12.56 27.23
N VAL A 123 7.10 11.23 27.29
CA VAL A 123 6.21 10.40 28.13
C VAL A 123 6.35 10.81 29.59
N CYS A 124 7.58 11.02 30.09
CA CYS A 124 7.83 11.45 31.46
C CYS A 124 7.34 12.88 31.77
N GLU A 125 7.48 13.82 30.83
CA GLU A 125 6.95 15.18 30.97
C GLU A 125 5.43 15.21 31.12
N SER A 126 4.74 14.23 30.53
CA SER A 126 3.28 14.07 30.66
C SER A 126 2.85 13.33 31.95
N ALA A 127 3.79 12.86 32.76
CA ALA A 127 3.48 12.13 33.99
C ALA A 127 2.92 13.08 35.08
N PRO A 128 2.14 12.55 36.04
CA PRO A 128 1.67 13.33 37.18
C PRO A 128 2.83 14.01 37.93
N SER A 129 2.60 15.23 38.42
CA SER A 129 3.62 16.02 39.13
C SER A 129 4.29 15.22 40.25
N GLY A 130 5.62 15.18 40.24
CA GLY A 130 6.43 14.41 41.19
C GLY A 130 6.82 13.01 40.70
N LEU A 131 6.17 12.50 39.66
CA LEU A 131 6.56 11.25 38.98
C LEU A 131 7.39 11.49 37.72
N ASP A 132 7.39 12.70 37.17
CA ASP A 132 8.17 13.11 35.99
C ASP A 132 9.67 12.87 36.20
N THR A 133 10.21 13.34 37.33
CA THR A 133 11.63 13.18 37.66
C THR A 133 12.01 11.71 37.87
N VAL A 134 11.13 10.93 38.52
CA VAL A 134 11.35 9.50 38.75
C VAL A 134 11.26 8.73 37.42
N CYS A 135 10.29 9.07 36.57
CA CYS A 135 10.17 8.50 35.22
C CYS A 135 11.43 8.77 34.41
N GLN A 136 11.96 9.99 34.46
CA GLN A 136 13.15 10.36 33.71
C GLN A 136 14.39 9.60 34.19
N THR A 137 14.63 9.61 35.50
CA THR A 137 15.88 9.12 36.10
C THR A 137 15.91 7.60 36.32
N ALA A 138 14.77 6.99 36.62
CA ALA A 138 14.66 5.55 36.88
C ALA A 138 14.02 4.76 35.72
N GLY A 139 13.43 5.45 34.74
CA GLY A 139 12.83 4.87 33.53
C GLY A 139 13.62 5.24 32.27
N ALA A 140 13.36 6.42 31.72
CA ALA A 140 13.83 6.83 30.39
C ALA A 140 15.36 6.72 30.22
N VAL A 141 16.13 7.32 31.13
CA VAL A 141 17.60 7.33 31.03
C VAL A 141 18.21 5.92 31.13
N PRO A 142 17.81 5.05 32.08
CA PRO A 142 18.25 3.66 32.12
C PRO A 142 17.95 2.86 30.84
N TYR A 143 16.74 2.99 30.27
CA TYR A 143 16.40 2.33 29.01
C TYR A 143 17.31 2.78 27.87
N TYR A 144 17.46 4.08 27.70
CA TYR A 144 18.33 4.64 26.67
C TYR A 144 19.77 4.13 26.81
N LYS A 145 20.35 4.17 28.02
CA LYS A 145 21.72 3.68 28.25
C LYS A 145 21.87 2.20 27.89
N PHE A 146 20.89 1.39 28.24
CA PHE A 146 20.91 -0.04 27.89
C PHE A 146 20.85 -0.25 26.37
N VAL A 147 20.00 0.49 25.67
CA VAL A 147 19.88 0.44 24.22
C VAL A 147 21.14 0.98 23.53
N ASP A 148 21.72 2.05 24.04
CA ASP A 148 22.95 2.62 23.49
C ASP A 148 24.11 1.61 23.58
N GLU A 149 24.30 1.02 24.76
CA GLU A 149 25.40 0.08 25.05
C GLU A 149 25.23 -1.30 24.38
N PHE A 150 24.02 -1.87 24.41
CA PHE A 150 23.78 -3.26 23.98
C PHE A 150 22.96 -3.38 22.69
N GLY A 151 22.42 -2.28 22.17
CA GLY A 151 21.51 -2.27 21.03
C GLY A 151 22.14 -2.57 19.68
N GLN A 152 23.48 -2.56 19.56
CA GLN A 152 24.14 -2.69 18.25
C GLN A 152 23.79 -3.99 17.52
N ASN A 153 23.75 -5.12 18.25
CA ASN A 153 23.40 -6.42 17.66
C ASN A 153 21.93 -6.44 17.21
N PHE A 154 21.04 -5.85 18.00
CA PHE A 154 19.61 -5.74 17.68
C PHE A 154 19.37 -4.84 16.46
N TYR A 155 20.07 -3.71 16.39
CA TYR A 155 20.06 -2.81 15.24
C TYR A 155 20.53 -3.54 13.96
N ASN A 156 21.69 -4.19 14.01
CA ASN A 156 22.22 -4.93 12.86
C ASN A 156 21.26 -6.05 12.41
N ALA A 157 20.68 -6.78 13.37
CA ALA A 157 19.70 -7.82 13.08
C ALA A 157 18.42 -7.24 12.45
N ALA A 158 17.89 -6.13 12.97
CA ALA A 158 16.71 -5.47 12.42
C ALA A 158 16.94 -4.98 10.99
N GLN A 159 18.08 -4.33 10.72
CA GLN A 159 18.46 -3.90 9.36
C GLN A 159 18.57 -5.10 8.41
N SER A 160 19.28 -6.16 8.82
CA SER A 160 19.45 -7.37 8.00
C SER A 160 18.13 -8.10 7.74
N ASN A 161 17.29 -8.23 8.76
CA ASN A 161 15.99 -8.91 8.66
C ASN A 161 15.01 -8.11 7.80
N GLN A 162 14.99 -6.78 7.91
CA GLN A 162 14.19 -5.95 7.02
C GLN A 162 14.67 -6.07 5.57
N ALA A 163 15.98 -6.05 5.32
CA ALA A 163 16.52 -6.21 3.98
C ALA A 163 16.17 -7.58 3.38
N SER A 164 16.22 -8.65 4.18
CA SER A 164 15.81 -10.00 3.77
C SER A 164 14.31 -10.06 3.45
N TYR A 165 13.47 -9.48 4.31
CA TYR A 165 12.03 -9.36 4.10
C TYR A 165 11.67 -8.64 2.79
N ILE A 166 12.33 -7.51 2.52
CA ILE A 166 12.16 -6.76 1.27
C ILE A 166 12.61 -7.58 0.06
N ARG A 167 13.80 -8.20 0.14
CA ARG A 167 14.35 -9.01 -0.95
C ARG A 167 13.46 -10.21 -1.28
N ASP A 168 12.99 -10.92 -0.28
CA ASP A 168 12.15 -12.09 -0.48
C ASP A 168 10.80 -11.74 -1.12
N VAL A 169 10.22 -10.57 -0.78
CA VAL A 169 9.05 -10.03 -1.49
C VAL A 169 9.40 -9.62 -2.91
N TYR A 170 10.54 -8.95 -3.12
CA TYR A 170 11.03 -8.60 -4.46
C TYR A 170 11.20 -9.84 -5.34
N ASP A 171 11.87 -10.87 -4.84
CA ASP A 171 12.12 -12.13 -5.55
C ASP A 171 10.79 -12.79 -5.90
N TRP A 172 9.85 -12.83 -4.95
CA TRP A 172 8.50 -13.34 -5.19
C TRP A 172 7.79 -12.55 -6.31
N LEU A 173 7.75 -11.22 -6.22
CA LEU A 173 7.19 -10.35 -7.26
C LEU A 173 7.93 -10.52 -8.59
N SER A 174 9.22 -10.82 -8.56
CA SER A 174 10.05 -10.94 -9.76
C SER A 174 9.73 -12.19 -10.57
N THR A 175 9.27 -13.25 -9.90
CA THR A 175 8.86 -14.51 -10.53
C THR A 175 7.48 -14.45 -11.19
N LEU A 176 6.74 -13.36 -10.98
CA LEU A 176 5.43 -13.18 -11.57
C LEU A 176 5.54 -13.04 -13.08
N LYS A 177 5.13 -14.09 -13.79
CA LYS A 177 5.04 -14.08 -15.24
C LYS A 177 3.78 -13.32 -15.65
N VAL A 178 3.96 -12.06 -16.05
CA VAL A 178 2.90 -11.30 -16.71
C VAL A 178 2.77 -11.81 -18.14
N THR A 179 1.64 -12.44 -18.46
CA THR A 179 1.32 -12.85 -19.83
C THR A 179 0.41 -11.79 -20.44
N THR A 180 0.77 -11.28 -21.62
CA THR A 180 0.00 -10.25 -22.31
C THR A 180 -0.72 -10.83 -23.52
N PHE A 181 -1.99 -10.49 -23.67
CA PHE A 181 -2.80 -10.79 -24.84
C PHE A 181 -3.33 -9.50 -25.45
N GLN A 182 -3.60 -9.55 -26.75
CA GLN A 182 -4.35 -8.51 -27.44
C GLN A 182 -5.57 -9.15 -28.09
N THR A 183 -6.74 -8.54 -27.92
CA THR A 183 -7.96 -9.00 -28.57
C THR A 183 -8.91 -7.85 -28.82
N ASN A 184 -9.66 -7.96 -29.91
CA ASN A 184 -10.84 -7.16 -30.20
C ASN A 184 -12.09 -8.03 -30.39
N SER A 185 -11.98 -9.32 -30.07
CA SER A 185 -13.01 -10.33 -30.26
C SER A 185 -12.80 -11.46 -29.23
N TYR A 186 -12.86 -12.72 -29.63
CA TYR A 186 -12.61 -13.88 -28.79
C TYR A 186 -11.13 -14.28 -28.79
N ILE A 187 -10.61 -14.70 -27.64
CA ILE A 187 -9.29 -15.33 -27.53
C ILE A 187 -9.29 -16.45 -26.49
N ASN A 188 -8.76 -17.61 -26.91
CA ASN A 188 -8.33 -18.66 -26.01
C ASN A 188 -6.87 -18.42 -25.63
N THR A 189 -6.56 -18.40 -24.34
CA THR A 189 -5.21 -18.05 -23.86
C THR A 189 -4.28 -19.25 -23.68
N ASP A 190 -4.80 -20.48 -23.79
CA ASP A 190 -4.15 -21.73 -23.40
C ASP A 190 -3.68 -21.79 -21.92
N ILE A 191 -4.05 -20.79 -21.12
CA ILE A 191 -3.70 -20.73 -19.70
C ILE A 191 -4.66 -21.61 -18.92
N SER A 192 -4.12 -22.71 -18.36
CA SER A 192 -4.84 -23.53 -17.40
C SER A 192 -4.80 -22.89 -16.01
N ILE A 193 -5.98 -22.56 -15.46
CA ILE A 193 -6.20 -22.08 -14.10
C ILE A 193 -6.71 -23.24 -13.24
N ARG A 194 -6.18 -23.36 -12.03
CA ARG A 194 -6.55 -24.39 -11.04
C ARG A 194 -7.19 -23.74 -9.82
N SER A 195 -7.89 -24.57 -9.03
CA SER A 195 -8.41 -24.12 -7.74
C SER A 195 -7.27 -23.67 -6.83
N GLY A 196 -7.44 -22.51 -6.18
CA GLY A 196 -6.44 -21.91 -5.30
C GLY A 196 -5.39 -21.08 -6.04
N ASP A 197 -5.42 -21.00 -7.37
CA ASP A 197 -4.64 -19.99 -8.09
C ASP A 197 -5.20 -18.60 -7.77
N ARG A 198 -4.30 -17.64 -7.53
CA ARG A 198 -4.66 -16.23 -7.43
C ARG A 198 -4.35 -15.57 -8.77
N ILE A 199 -5.36 -14.99 -9.40
CA ILE A 199 -5.22 -14.33 -10.69
C ILE A 199 -5.43 -12.83 -10.54
N ARG A 200 -4.74 -12.07 -11.38
CA ARG A 200 -5.00 -10.65 -11.60
C ARG A 200 -5.13 -10.43 -13.09
N ILE A 201 -6.16 -9.69 -13.50
CA ILE A 201 -6.42 -9.38 -14.91
C ILE A 201 -6.51 -7.87 -15.04
N ARG A 202 -5.54 -7.25 -15.70
CA ARG A 202 -5.59 -5.83 -16.04
C ARG A 202 -5.87 -5.69 -17.53
N ALA A 203 -6.88 -4.91 -17.87
CA ALA A 203 -7.22 -4.62 -19.25
C ALA A 203 -7.10 -3.12 -19.53
N THR A 204 -6.55 -2.77 -20.68
CA THR A 204 -6.42 -1.39 -21.19
C THR A 204 -6.67 -1.39 -22.70
N GLY A 205 -6.63 -0.21 -23.33
CA GLY A 205 -6.83 -0.07 -24.77
C GLY A 205 -8.24 0.39 -25.13
N VAL A 206 -8.49 0.54 -26.43
CA VAL A 206 -9.74 1.04 -27.00
C VAL A 206 -10.05 0.19 -28.24
N ILE A 207 -11.32 -0.16 -28.39
CA ILE A 207 -11.87 -0.79 -29.59
C ILE A 207 -12.93 0.15 -30.16
N GLN A 208 -12.99 0.23 -31.49
CA GLN A 208 -14.12 0.78 -32.23
C GLN A 208 -15.01 -0.38 -32.70
N PHE A 209 -16.27 -0.40 -32.25
CA PHE A 209 -17.21 -1.53 -32.41
C PHE A 209 -18.03 -1.46 -33.71
N GLY A 210 -17.39 -1.02 -34.79
CA GLY A 210 -18.05 -0.67 -36.05
C GLY A 210 -18.32 0.83 -36.23
N LEU A 211 -18.87 1.19 -37.39
CA LEU A 211 -18.98 2.59 -37.84
C LEU A 211 -19.94 3.44 -36.98
N PHE A 212 -21.00 2.82 -36.45
CA PHE A 212 -22.10 3.52 -35.78
C PHE A 212 -22.23 3.23 -34.28
N ALA A 213 -21.61 2.14 -33.78
CA ALA A 213 -21.68 1.79 -32.37
C ALA A 213 -20.76 2.66 -31.49
N GLY A 214 -19.67 3.19 -32.07
CA GLY A 214 -18.72 4.06 -31.37
C GLY A 214 -17.47 3.32 -30.91
N SER A 215 -16.81 3.83 -29.87
CA SER A 215 -15.58 3.26 -29.32
C SER A 215 -15.59 3.23 -27.80
N GLY A 216 -14.98 2.21 -27.21
CA GLY A 216 -14.96 2.01 -25.77
C GLY A 216 -13.69 1.33 -25.27
N GLY A 217 -13.38 1.56 -24.00
CA GLY A 217 -12.38 0.79 -23.28
C GLY A 217 -12.96 -0.53 -22.76
N PRO A 218 -12.21 -1.29 -21.93
CA PRO A 218 -12.62 -2.62 -21.44
C PRO A 218 -13.94 -2.66 -20.66
N ASN A 219 -14.43 -1.52 -20.15
CA ASN A 219 -15.73 -1.43 -19.47
C ASN A 219 -16.93 -1.41 -20.44
N GLY A 220 -16.68 -1.30 -21.75
CA GLY A 220 -17.70 -1.17 -22.77
C GLY A 220 -18.38 0.20 -22.79
N ILE A 221 -19.47 0.28 -23.55
CA ILE A 221 -20.33 1.46 -23.72
C ILE A 221 -21.80 1.06 -23.62
N ILE A 222 -22.66 2.03 -23.29
CA ILE A 222 -24.10 1.83 -23.23
C ILE A 222 -24.68 2.19 -24.60
N VAL A 223 -25.12 1.18 -25.35
CA VAL A 223 -25.80 1.28 -26.65
C VAL A 223 -26.90 0.22 -26.74
N ASP A 224 -27.50 0.02 -27.90
CA ASP A 224 -28.56 -0.99 -28.11
C ASP A 224 -28.06 -2.41 -27.71
N PRO A 225 -28.74 -3.09 -26.76
CA PRO A 225 -28.40 -4.44 -26.35
C PRO A 225 -28.43 -5.48 -27.46
N THR A 226 -29.09 -5.24 -28.60
CA THR A 226 -29.15 -6.21 -29.71
C THR A 226 -27.79 -6.45 -30.36
N TYR A 227 -26.81 -5.58 -30.12
CA TYR A 227 -25.42 -5.74 -30.60
C TYR A 227 -24.57 -6.67 -29.71
N ASN A 228 -25.14 -7.27 -28.67
CA ASN A 228 -24.37 -7.98 -27.65
C ASN A 228 -24.60 -9.50 -27.69
N TYR A 229 -23.57 -10.27 -27.33
CA TYR A 229 -23.79 -11.68 -26.94
C TYR A 229 -24.56 -11.76 -25.62
N PHE A 230 -24.27 -10.86 -24.67
CA PHE A 230 -24.91 -10.75 -23.37
C PHE A 230 -25.67 -9.42 -23.28
N VAL A 231 -26.99 -9.47 -23.47
CA VAL A 231 -27.85 -8.28 -23.56
C VAL A 231 -27.86 -7.41 -22.30
N ASP A 232 -27.63 -8.01 -21.13
CA ASP A 232 -27.59 -7.29 -19.84
C ASP A 232 -26.22 -6.70 -19.49
N VAL A 233 -25.23 -6.85 -20.39
CA VAL A 233 -23.87 -6.37 -20.19
C VAL A 233 -23.59 -5.26 -21.22
N PRO A 234 -22.87 -4.17 -20.85
CA PRO A 234 -22.51 -3.12 -21.80
C PRO A 234 -21.84 -3.68 -23.07
N HIS A 235 -22.13 -3.03 -24.20
CA HIS A 235 -21.58 -3.40 -25.49
C HIS A 235 -20.07 -3.19 -25.50
N GLY A 236 -19.35 -4.14 -26.10
CA GLY A 236 -17.90 -4.06 -26.21
C GLY A 236 -17.16 -4.24 -24.88
N ARG A 237 -17.86 -4.59 -23.79
CA ARG A 237 -17.23 -4.89 -22.51
C ARG A 237 -16.39 -6.16 -22.61
N LEU A 238 -15.20 -6.15 -22.00
CA LEU A 238 -14.38 -7.33 -21.89
C LEU A 238 -15.03 -8.32 -20.93
N MET A 239 -15.12 -9.58 -21.33
CA MET A 239 -15.56 -10.69 -20.48
C MET A 239 -14.44 -11.72 -20.34
N ALA A 240 -14.49 -12.52 -19.28
CA ALA A 240 -13.68 -13.72 -19.18
C ALA A 240 -14.50 -14.90 -18.67
N ARG A 241 -13.99 -16.10 -18.93
CA ARG A 241 -14.47 -17.33 -18.31
C ARG A 241 -13.32 -18.29 -18.05
N PHE A 242 -13.60 -19.30 -17.22
CA PHE A 242 -12.76 -20.49 -17.06
C PHE A 242 -13.44 -21.66 -17.77
N TYR A 243 -13.14 -21.81 -19.06
CA TYR A 243 -13.73 -22.84 -19.91
C TYR A 243 -13.37 -24.25 -19.44
N LYS A 244 -14.35 -25.15 -19.50
CA LYS A 244 -14.19 -26.58 -19.23
C LYS A 244 -14.83 -27.37 -20.37
N PRO A 245 -14.27 -28.54 -20.73
CA PRO A 245 -14.89 -29.41 -21.73
C PRO A 245 -16.36 -29.70 -21.38
N GLY A 246 -17.25 -29.48 -22.35
CA GLY A 246 -18.69 -29.71 -22.20
C GLY A 246 -19.51 -28.48 -21.78
N MET A 247 -18.88 -27.33 -21.49
CA MET A 247 -19.59 -26.07 -21.30
C MET A 247 -20.16 -25.54 -22.62
N GLY A 248 -21.33 -24.90 -22.56
CA GLY A 248 -21.92 -24.22 -23.71
C GLY A 248 -21.16 -22.94 -24.11
N ASP A 249 -21.37 -22.46 -25.34
CA ASP A 249 -20.66 -21.28 -25.88
C ASP A 249 -20.86 -20.01 -25.04
N LEU A 250 -22.05 -19.83 -24.47
CA LEU A 250 -22.40 -18.67 -23.64
C LEU A 250 -22.32 -18.95 -22.13
N GLU A 251 -21.93 -20.16 -21.73
CA GLU A 251 -21.86 -20.54 -20.32
C GLU A 251 -20.60 -19.98 -19.64
N GLY A 252 -20.76 -19.51 -18.39
CA GLY A 252 -19.66 -19.19 -17.48
C GLY A 252 -18.94 -17.87 -17.74
N TRP A 253 -19.42 -17.05 -18.67
CA TRP A 253 -18.87 -15.71 -18.92
C TRP A 253 -19.21 -14.73 -17.80
N SER A 254 -18.22 -13.96 -17.40
CA SER A 254 -18.33 -12.92 -16.38
C SER A 254 -17.70 -11.62 -16.88
N PRO A 255 -18.31 -10.45 -16.61
CA PRO A 255 -17.76 -9.18 -17.02
C PRO A 255 -16.45 -8.86 -16.29
N ILE A 256 -15.43 -8.52 -17.07
CA ILE A 256 -14.17 -7.96 -16.62
C ILE A 256 -14.29 -6.44 -16.74
N GLY A 257 -13.84 -5.71 -15.73
CA GLY A 257 -13.95 -4.26 -15.69
C GLY A 257 -13.26 -3.69 -14.45
N VAL A 258 -13.68 -2.49 -14.04
CA VAL A 258 -13.19 -1.85 -12.80
C VAL A 258 -13.28 -2.84 -11.63
N GLY A 259 -12.16 -3.10 -10.95
CA GLY A 259 -12.06 -4.04 -9.82
C GLY A 259 -11.50 -5.43 -10.15
N TRP A 260 -11.27 -5.78 -11.42
CA TRP A 260 -10.50 -6.99 -11.82
C TRP A 260 -8.99 -6.75 -11.88
N ASP A 261 -8.59 -5.48 -11.82
CA ASP A 261 -7.22 -5.06 -11.54
C ASP A 261 -6.76 -5.44 -10.12
N GLN A 262 -7.64 -5.97 -9.27
CA GLN A 262 -7.28 -6.56 -7.98
C GLN A 262 -6.98 -8.06 -8.10
N VAL A 263 -6.11 -8.57 -7.22
CA VAL A 263 -5.82 -10.00 -7.10
C VAL A 263 -7.04 -10.74 -6.55
N ARG A 264 -7.49 -11.78 -7.25
CA ARG A 264 -8.62 -12.61 -6.84
C ARG A 264 -8.18 -14.05 -6.73
N GLU A 265 -8.56 -14.71 -5.64
CA GLU A 265 -8.47 -16.16 -5.53
C GLU A 265 -9.60 -16.79 -6.34
N VAL A 266 -9.26 -17.78 -7.16
CA VAL A 266 -10.26 -18.49 -7.97
C VAL A 266 -10.53 -19.84 -7.34
N GLU A 267 -11.77 -20.02 -6.90
CA GLU A 267 -12.27 -21.33 -6.51
C GLU A 267 -12.86 -22.02 -7.74
N LEU A 268 -12.21 -23.11 -8.17
CA LEU A 268 -12.69 -23.93 -9.29
C LEU A 268 -12.89 -25.37 -8.82
N PRO A 269 -14.03 -26.01 -9.13
CA PRO A 269 -14.21 -27.43 -8.81
C PRO A 269 -13.28 -28.35 -9.62
N ALA A 270 -12.76 -27.86 -10.76
CA ALA A 270 -11.78 -28.54 -11.61
C ALA A 270 -11.00 -27.49 -12.43
N PRO A 271 -9.78 -27.78 -12.90
CA PRO A 271 -9.02 -26.86 -13.75
C PRO A 271 -9.81 -26.43 -14.99
N GLY A 272 -9.61 -25.18 -15.43
CA GLY A 272 -10.24 -24.62 -16.62
C GLY A 272 -9.27 -23.77 -17.44
N ILE A 273 -9.57 -23.53 -18.71
CA ILE A 273 -8.80 -22.64 -19.59
C ILE A 273 -9.35 -21.24 -19.48
N LEU A 274 -8.48 -20.25 -19.22
CA LEU A 274 -8.88 -18.85 -19.19
C LEU A 274 -9.14 -18.36 -20.62
N GLU A 275 -10.32 -17.83 -20.87
CA GLU A 275 -10.71 -17.27 -22.17
C GLU A 275 -11.25 -15.85 -21.99
N PHE A 276 -11.14 -15.05 -23.05
CA PHE A 276 -11.67 -13.71 -23.10
C PHE A 276 -12.55 -13.51 -24.33
N LEU A 277 -13.56 -12.65 -24.20
CA LEU A 277 -14.32 -12.15 -25.35
C LEU A 277 -14.64 -10.66 -25.17
N VAL A 278 -14.89 -9.98 -26.28
CA VAL A 278 -15.50 -8.65 -26.33
C VAL A 278 -17.00 -8.83 -26.55
N ASN A 279 -17.83 -8.25 -25.68
CA ASN A 279 -19.30 -8.41 -25.71
C ASN A 279 -19.93 -7.68 -26.90
N ASP A 280 -19.78 -8.25 -28.09
CA ASP A 280 -20.22 -7.73 -29.37
C ASP A 280 -20.48 -8.91 -30.31
N ASN A 281 -21.70 -9.03 -30.82
CA ASN A 281 -22.11 -10.16 -31.66
C ASN A 281 -21.71 -10.05 -33.13
N GLU A 282 -21.07 -8.94 -33.54
CA GLU A 282 -20.52 -8.72 -34.90
C GLU A 282 -19.01 -8.39 -34.89
N PRO A 283 -18.15 -9.21 -34.25
CA PRO A 283 -16.75 -8.84 -33.99
C PRO A 283 -15.90 -8.62 -35.25
N GLY A 284 -16.38 -9.03 -36.42
CA GLY A 284 -15.71 -8.82 -37.71
C GLY A 284 -15.63 -7.35 -38.15
N ASN A 285 -16.42 -6.46 -37.54
CA ASN A 285 -16.39 -5.02 -37.82
C ASN A 285 -15.54 -4.22 -36.81
N ASN A 286 -14.86 -4.89 -35.86
CA ASN A 286 -14.06 -4.27 -34.82
C ASN A 286 -12.69 -3.81 -35.31
N SER A 287 -12.23 -2.67 -34.80
CA SER A 287 -10.86 -2.19 -34.99
C SER A 287 -10.24 -1.66 -33.70
N GLY A 288 -8.90 -1.65 -33.61
CA GLY A 288 -8.20 -1.50 -32.34
C GLY A 288 -8.11 -2.82 -31.58
N ALA A 289 -7.73 -2.77 -30.30
CA ALA A 289 -7.65 -3.94 -29.42
C ALA A 289 -7.58 -3.53 -27.94
N PHE A 290 -8.08 -4.42 -27.09
CA PHE A 290 -7.72 -4.41 -25.68
C PHE A 290 -6.38 -5.11 -25.48
N ARG A 291 -5.55 -4.56 -24.60
CA ARG A 291 -4.36 -5.19 -24.06
C ARG A 291 -4.69 -5.76 -22.68
N ILE A 292 -4.61 -7.08 -22.55
CA ILE A 292 -4.94 -7.85 -21.35
C ILE A 292 -3.64 -8.37 -20.75
N GLU A 293 -3.34 -7.96 -19.53
CA GLU A 293 -2.22 -8.45 -18.73
C GLU A 293 -2.75 -9.42 -17.66
N ILE A 294 -2.18 -10.62 -17.62
CA ILE A 294 -2.58 -11.68 -16.72
C ILE A 294 -1.39 -12.02 -15.85
N THR A 295 -1.59 -11.95 -14.54
CA THR A 295 -0.63 -12.44 -13.55
C THR A 295 -1.26 -13.59 -12.78
N ILE A 296 -0.54 -14.70 -12.66
CA ILE A 296 -1.02 -15.91 -11.98
C ILE A 296 -0.02 -16.25 -10.88
N HIS A 297 -0.54 -16.36 -9.67
CA HIS A 297 0.17 -16.93 -8.54
C HIS A 297 -0.40 -18.33 -8.34
N SER A 298 0.38 -19.35 -8.69
CA SER A 298 -0.03 -20.71 -8.41
C SER A 298 -0.19 -20.90 -6.91
N GLY A 299 -1.36 -21.38 -6.49
CA GLY A 299 -1.59 -21.74 -5.10
C GLY A 299 -0.57 -22.78 -4.65
N LYS A 300 -0.10 -22.73 -3.40
CA LYS A 300 0.61 -23.88 -2.83
C LYS A 300 -0.36 -25.06 -2.90
N LYS A 301 0.05 -26.17 -3.52
CA LYS A 301 -0.65 -27.44 -3.32
C LYS A 301 -0.74 -27.67 -1.82
N GLN A 302 -1.95 -27.65 -1.27
CA GLN A 302 -2.20 -28.16 0.07
C GLN A 302 -1.92 -29.66 0.08
#